data_AF-A0A7X0MEL4-F1
#
_entry.id   AF-A0A7X0MEL4-F1
#
_cell.length_a   1.000
_cell.length_b   1.000
_cell.length_c   1.000
_cell.angle_alpha   90.00
_cell.angle_beta   90.00
_cell.angle_gamma   90.00
#
_symmetry.space_group_name_H-M   'P 1'
#
loop_
_entity.id
_entity.type
_entity.pdbx_description
1 polymer ?
#
loop_
_entity_poly.entity_id
_entity_poly.type
_entity_poly.pdbx_seq_one_letter_code
_entity_poly.pdbx_strand_id
1 'polypeptide(L)'
;MKMRLSLLSASCFVLFGLLGTNVFAQATSEQIWLEDPASHCKFVAPASLASGPTFWVGDCPDGKASGTGMLRRRDGNRVGVAFLGKMKDGIPEIGVVDLGDGYRAGKFESGDIGGQSDLDPQIRIDSFRAAAEAARLVSVRYKTEHKDASVQFYQTLAKTLEAQLE
;
A
#
# COMPACT_ATOMS: atom_id res chain seq x y z
N MET A 1 14.77 -72.12 -42.55
CA MET A 1 16.16 -72.62 -42.48
C MET A 1 17.05 -71.48 -41.97
N LYS A 2 17.70 -71.71 -40.83
CA LYS A 2 18.88 -71.00 -40.28
C LYS A 2 18.72 -69.55 -39.77
N MET A 3 18.51 -69.48 -38.45
CA MET A 3 19.10 -68.50 -37.52
C MET A 3 20.50 -68.04 -37.94
N ARG A 4 20.83 -66.77 -37.66
CA ARG A 4 22.06 -66.42 -36.95
C ARG A 4 21.90 -65.08 -36.23
N LEU A 5 22.00 -65.20 -34.91
CA LEU A 5 22.08 -64.18 -33.88
C LEU A 5 23.53 -63.68 -33.85
N SER A 6 23.73 -62.35 -33.89
CA SER A 6 25.01 -61.73 -33.55
C SER A 6 24.79 -60.75 -32.42
N LEU A 7 25.22 -61.15 -31.23
CA LEU A 7 25.48 -60.27 -30.10
C LEU A 7 26.76 -59.48 -30.36
N LEU A 8 26.78 -58.20 -29.99
CA LEU A 8 27.86 -57.49 -29.29
C LEU A 8 27.66 -55.97 -29.45
N SER A 9 27.33 -55.29 -28.36
CA SER A 9 28.16 -54.22 -27.81
C SER A 9 27.39 -53.45 -26.74
N ALA A 10 28.00 -53.34 -25.58
CA ALA A 10 27.55 -52.56 -24.46
C ALA A 10 27.53 -51.06 -24.80
N SER A 11 26.56 -50.32 -24.24
CA SER A 11 26.82 -49.03 -23.59
C SER A 11 25.60 -48.52 -22.84
N CYS A 12 25.89 -48.19 -21.58
CA CYS A 12 25.13 -47.41 -20.62
C CYS A 12 24.60 -46.10 -21.22
N PHE A 13 23.34 -45.72 -20.94
CA PHE A 13 22.98 -44.36 -20.52
C PHE A 13 21.56 -44.38 -19.96
N VAL A 14 21.46 -44.34 -18.64
CA VAL A 14 20.26 -43.95 -17.92
C VAL A 14 20.05 -42.46 -18.20
N LEU A 15 18.98 -42.08 -18.90
CA LEU A 15 18.50 -40.69 -18.90
C LEU A 15 17.15 -40.63 -18.20
N PHE A 16 17.24 -40.37 -16.90
CA PHE A 16 16.11 -40.01 -16.05
C PHE A 16 15.78 -38.53 -16.34
N GLY A 17 14.87 -38.29 -17.30
CA GLY A 17 14.39 -36.95 -17.62
C GLY A 17 13.41 -36.44 -16.57
N LEU A 18 13.92 -35.98 -15.43
CA LEU A 18 13.15 -35.18 -14.48
C LEU A 18 12.90 -33.79 -15.09
N LEU A 19 11.76 -33.64 -15.76
CA LEU A 19 11.21 -32.32 -16.08
C LEU A 19 10.72 -31.67 -14.78
N GLY A 20 11.63 -30.95 -14.11
CA GLY A 20 11.30 -30.11 -12.97
C GLY A 20 10.37 -28.98 -13.42
N THR A 21 9.12 -29.04 -13.00
CA THR A 21 8.21 -27.90 -13.09
C THR A 21 8.70 -26.83 -12.11
N ASN A 22 9.34 -25.78 -12.62
CA ASN A 22 9.60 -24.57 -11.86
C ASN A 22 8.26 -23.88 -11.59
N VAL A 23 7.65 -24.17 -10.43
CA VAL A 23 6.56 -23.36 -9.90
C VAL A 23 7.17 -22.06 -9.41
N PHE A 24 7.15 -21.03 -10.25
CA PHE A 24 7.36 -19.66 -9.80
C PHE A 24 6.15 -19.27 -8.94
N ALA A 25 6.27 -19.43 -7.63
CA ALA A 25 5.36 -18.79 -6.69
C ALA A 25 5.59 -17.28 -6.76
N GLN A 26 4.77 -16.58 -7.54
CA GLN A 26 4.63 -15.14 -7.36
C GLN A 26 4.04 -14.94 -5.97
N ALA A 27 4.83 -14.39 -5.05
CA ALA A 27 4.33 -13.91 -3.78
C ALA A 27 3.39 -12.73 -4.07
N THR A 28 2.11 -13.02 -4.24
CA THR A 28 1.08 -11.98 -4.19
C THR A 28 1.12 -11.42 -2.78
N SER A 29 1.57 -10.17 -2.63
CA SER A 29 1.43 -9.44 -1.37
C SER A 29 -0.05 -9.50 -0.97
N GLU A 30 -0.39 -10.32 0.02
CA GLU A 30 -1.75 -10.50 0.46
C GLU A 30 -2.24 -9.16 1.02
N GLN A 31 -3.23 -8.56 0.35
CA GLN A 31 -3.79 -7.27 0.75
C GLN A 31 -4.48 -7.44 2.09
N ILE A 32 -3.95 -6.82 3.14
CA ILE A 32 -4.50 -6.93 4.48
C ILE A 32 -5.70 -5.98 4.58
N TRP A 33 -6.89 -6.55 4.54
CA TRP A 33 -8.13 -5.84 4.83
C TRP A 33 -8.25 -5.62 6.34
N LEU A 34 -8.45 -4.36 6.70
CA LEU A 34 -8.69 -3.90 8.06
C LEU A 34 -10.03 -3.18 8.12
N GLU A 35 -10.48 -2.94 9.34
CA GLU A 35 -11.72 -2.25 9.64
C GLU A 35 -11.44 -1.19 10.71
N ASP A 36 -11.95 0.02 10.49
CA ASP A 36 -11.90 1.10 11.47
C ASP A 36 -12.67 0.68 12.74
N PRO A 37 -12.02 0.61 13.92
CA PRO A 37 -12.69 0.17 15.15
C PRO A 37 -13.87 1.05 15.59
N ALA A 38 -13.92 2.32 15.16
CA ALA A 38 -14.96 3.27 15.54
C ALA A 38 -16.08 3.38 14.50
N SER A 39 -15.73 3.40 13.21
CA SER A 39 -16.70 3.63 12.13
C SER A 39 -17.10 2.37 11.38
N HIS A 40 -16.42 1.24 11.61
CA HIS A 40 -16.56 -0.01 10.85
C HIS A 40 -16.25 0.12 9.35
N CYS A 41 -15.59 1.22 8.96
CA CYS A 41 -15.19 1.43 7.58
C CYS A 41 -14.06 0.48 7.19
N LYS A 42 -14.20 -0.21 6.06
CA LYS A 42 -13.24 -1.21 5.60
C LYS A 42 -12.24 -0.62 4.61
N PHE A 43 -10.99 -1.06 4.74
CA PHE A 43 -9.90 -0.60 3.89
C PHE A 43 -8.73 -1.59 3.84
N VAL A 44 -7.90 -1.46 2.82
CA VAL A 44 -6.57 -2.07 2.73
C VAL A 44 -5.56 -1.06 3.26
N ALA A 45 -4.75 -1.48 4.23
CA ALA A 45 -3.65 -0.66 4.73
C ALA A 45 -2.38 -0.91 3.89
N PRO A 46 -1.68 0.16 3.45
CA PRO A 46 -0.32 0.00 2.91
C PRO A 46 0.58 -0.71 3.90
N ALA A 47 1.43 -1.62 3.43
CA ALA A 47 2.35 -2.36 4.28
C ALA A 47 3.23 -1.43 5.14
N SER A 48 3.63 -0.28 4.60
CA SER A 48 4.42 0.73 5.31
C SER A 48 3.68 1.46 6.44
N LEU A 49 2.34 1.38 6.52
CA LEU A 49 1.56 1.95 7.62
C LEU A 49 1.82 1.23 8.96
N ALA A 50 2.42 0.03 8.89
CA ALA A 50 2.73 -0.88 9.99
C ALA A 50 1.49 -1.39 10.76
N SER A 51 1.63 -2.51 11.46
CA SER A 51 0.52 -3.21 12.10
C SER A 51 -0.02 -2.51 13.35
N GLY A 52 -1.33 -2.33 13.47
CA GLY A 52 -2.00 -1.82 14.68
C GLY A 52 -3.40 -1.29 14.39
N PRO A 53 -4.14 -0.83 15.43
CA PRO A 53 -5.43 -0.19 15.25
C PRO A 53 -5.30 1.02 14.31
N THR A 54 -6.06 0.99 13.22
CA THR A 54 -6.00 1.99 12.16
C THR A 54 -7.38 2.61 11.98
N PHE A 55 -7.41 3.93 11.86
CA PHE A 55 -8.64 4.72 11.77
C PHE A 55 -8.71 5.43 10.44
N TRP A 56 -9.88 5.46 9.84
CA TRP A 56 -10.14 6.17 8.59
C TRP A 56 -10.77 7.53 8.86
N VAL A 57 -10.24 8.56 8.22
CA VAL A 57 -10.85 9.88 8.18
C VAL A 57 -11.09 10.24 6.72
N GLY A 58 -12.35 10.14 6.30
CA GLY A 58 -12.81 10.42 4.95
C GLY A 58 -14.21 9.85 4.75
N ASP A 59 -14.65 9.80 3.50
CA ASP A 59 -15.96 9.24 3.18
C ASP A 59 -15.92 7.71 3.24
N CYS A 60 -17.04 7.11 3.64
CA CYS A 60 -17.18 5.65 3.73
C CYS A 60 -18.52 5.17 3.11
N PRO A 61 -18.76 5.44 1.82
CA PRO A 61 -19.91 4.87 1.14
C PRO A 61 -19.81 3.34 1.12
N ASP A 62 -20.95 2.66 1.24
CA ASP A 62 -21.06 1.20 1.17
C ASP A 62 -20.11 0.44 2.11
N GLY A 63 -19.75 1.06 3.25
CA GLY A 63 -18.86 0.49 4.26
C GLY A 63 -17.39 0.39 3.85
N LYS A 64 -16.96 1.12 2.82
CA LYS A 64 -15.57 1.10 2.33
C LYS A 64 -14.98 2.51 2.20
N ALA A 65 -13.74 2.67 2.64
CA ALA A 65 -13.01 3.93 2.55
C ALA A 65 -12.89 4.38 1.09
N SER A 66 -13.37 5.58 0.78
CA SER A 66 -13.41 6.10 -0.58
C SER A 66 -13.16 7.61 -0.61
N GLY A 67 -12.61 8.09 -1.72
CA GLY A 67 -12.28 9.49 -1.93
C GLY A 67 -11.01 9.93 -1.20
N THR A 68 -10.89 11.23 -1.01
CA THR A 68 -9.75 11.87 -0.34
C THR A 68 -9.83 11.65 1.18
N GLY A 69 -8.74 11.23 1.81
CA GLY A 69 -8.73 11.04 3.26
C GLY A 69 -7.42 10.51 3.83
N MET A 70 -7.47 10.03 5.07
CA MET A 70 -6.30 9.58 5.82
C MET A 70 -6.58 8.27 6.56
N LEU A 71 -5.64 7.33 6.46
CA LEU A 71 -5.51 6.22 7.41
C LEU A 71 -4.48 6.60 8.46
N ARG A 72 -4.84 6.55 9.74
CA ARG A 72 -3.91 6.82 10.85
C ARG A 72 -3.84 5.63 11.79
N ARG A 73 -2.63 5.09 11.95
CA ARG A 73 -2.36 4.15 13.04
C ARG A 73 -2.35 4.89 14.37
N ARG A 74 -3.01 4.33 15.38
CA ARG A 74 -2.98 4.86 16.75
C ARG A 74 -2.75 3.75 17.75
N ASP A 75 -1.61 3.83 18.44
CA ASP A 75 -1.28 2.99 19.59
C ASP A 75 -1.34 3.84 20.86
N GLY A 76 -2.49 3.83 21.54
CA GLY A 76 -2.74 4.70 22.69
C GLY A 76 -2.63 6.18 22.32
N ASN A 77 -1.73 6.91 23.01
CA ASN A 77 -1.51 8.34 22.76
C ASN A 77 -0.39 8.64 21.74
N ARG A 78 0.21 7.61 21.11
CA ARG A 78 1.30 7.84 20.14
C ARG A 78 0.73 8.11 18.75
N VAL A 79 1.22 9.20 18.18
CA VAL A 79 0.95 9.62 16.81
C VAL A 79 1.85 8.77 15.90
N GLY A 80 1.31 7.66 15.39
CA GLY A 80 2.04 6.69 14.55
C GLY A 80 2.04 7.07 13.06
N VAL A 81 2.57 6.21 12.20
CA VAL A 81 2.61 6.37 10.74
C VAL A 81 1.21 6.66 10.16
N ALA A 82 1.15 7.44 9.07
CA ALA A 82 -0.11 7.81 8.42
C ALA A 82 -0.05 7.69 6.90
N PHE A 83 -1.11 7.19 6.29
CA PHE A 83 -1.35 7.36 4.86
C PHE A 83 -2.27 8.57 4.65
N LEU A 84 -1.91 9.46 3.72
CA LEU A 84 -2.72 10.58 3.26
C LEU A 84 -2.84 10.51 1.74
N GLY A 85 -4.06 10.47 1.22
CA GLY A 85 -4.25 10.40 -0.23
C GLY A 85 -5.67 10.03 -0.64
N LYS A 86 -5.78 9.37 -1.79
CA LYS A 86 -7.05 8.93 -2.37
C LYS A 86 -7.24 7.43 -2.19
N MET A 87 -8.47 7.04 -1.88
CA MET A 87 -8.92 5.67 -1.78
C MET A 87 -10.10 5.42 -2.72
N LYS A 88 -10.24 4.17 -3.18
CA LYS A 88 -11.37 3.71 -3.96
C LYS A 88 -11.76 2.31 -3.55
N ASP A 89 -13.03 2.14 -3.17
CA ASP A 89 -13.57 0.85 -2.75
C ASP A 89 -12.73 0.17 -1.65
N GLY A 90 -12.21 0.98 -0.71
CA GLY A 90 -11.36 0.52 0.38
C GLY A 90 -9.88 0.34 0.02
N ILE A 91 -9.47 0.55 -1.23
CA ILE A 91 -8.07 0.34 -1.66
C ILE A 91 -7.40 1.70 -1.89
N PRO A 92 -6.17 1.93 -1.39
CA PRO A 92 -5.43 3.15 -1.72
C PRO A 92 -5.20 3.24 -3.24
N GLU A 93 -5.32 4.43 -3.82
CA GLU A 93 -4.99 4.65 -5.24
C GLU A 93 -3.63 5.34 -5.40
N ILE A 94 -3.48 6.47 -4.71
CA ILE A 94 -2.29 7.33 -4.77
C ILE A 94 -2.21 8.17 -3.50
N GLY A 95 -1.00 8.43 -3.02
CA GLY A 95 -0.79 9.29 -1.88
C GLY A 95 0.58 9.15 -1.26
N VAL A 96 0.67 9.56 0.01
CA VAL A 96 1.90 9.55 0.78
C VAL A 96 1.70 8.77 2.07
N VAL A 97 2.69 7.94 2.41
CA VAL A 97 2.86 7.42 3.76
C VAL A 97 3.90 8.28 4.49
N ASP A 98 3.46 8.98 5.52
CA ASP A 98 4.28 9.74 6.46
C ASP A 98 4.81 8.80 7.55
N LEU A 99 6.11 8.49 7.45
CA LEU A 99 6.85 7.60 8.36
C LEU A 99 7.33 8.31 9.63
N GLY A 100 7.20 9.64 9.71
CA GLY A 100 7.70 10.48 10.79
C GLY A 100 9.12 11.02 10.56
N ASP A 101 9.98 10.27 9.86
CA ASP A 101 11.33 10.69 9.45
C ASP A 101 11.48 10.83 7.92
N GLY A 102 10.40 10.60 7.17
CA GLY A 102 10.38 10.69 5.72
C GLY A 102 9.04 10.29 5.13
N TYR A 103 9.00 10.26 3.80
CA TYR A 103 7.81 9.97 3.02
C TYR A 103 8.05 8.84 2.03
N ARG A 104 7.06 7.96 1.89
CA ARG A 104 6.88 7.12 0.69
C ARG A 104 5.76 7.71 -0.13
N ALA A 105 5.97 8.01 -1.40
CA ALA A 105 5.02 8.78 -2.21
C ALA A 105 4.82 8.12 -3.56
N GLY A 106 3.62 7.63 -3.84
CA GLY A 106 3.35 6.97 -5.11
C GLY A 106 1.96 6.40 -5.23
N LYS A 107 1.79 5.54 -6.24
CA LYS A 107 0.60 4.71 -6.39
C LYS A 107 0.65 3.54 -5.43
N PHE A 108 -0.52 2.97 -5.17
CA PHE A 108 -0.61 1.70 -4.48
C PHE A 108 -0.32 0.54 -5.43
N GLU A 109 0.81 -0.13 -5.22
CA GLU A 109 1.27 -1.22 -6.06
C GLU A 109 1.90 -2.29 -5.17
N SER A 110 1.61 -3.56 -5.45
CA SER A 110 2.17 -4.69 -4.68
C SER A 110 2.00 -4.56 -3.16
N GLY A 111 0.85 -4.04 -2.71
CA GLY A 111 0.48 -3.98 -1.30
C GLY A 111 1.02 -2.78 -0.52
N ASP A 112 1.73 -1.84 -1.17
CA ASP A 112 2.26 -0.67 -0.49
C ASP A 112 2.21 0.60 -1.36
N ILE A 113 2.48 1.74 -0.74
CA ILE A 113 2.72 3.00 -1.44
C ILE A 113 4.19 3.09 -1.86
N GLY A 114 4.39 3.53 -3.09
CA GLY A 114 5.69 3.93 -3.60
C GLY A 114 6.56 2.75 -4.05
N GLY A 115 6.04 1.98 -4.99
CA GLY A 115 6.79 0.91 -5.66
C GLY A 115 7.79 1.46 -6.69
N GLN A 116 7.93 0.80 -7.84
CA GLN A 116 8.73 1.33 -8.96
C GLN A 116 8.19 2.67 -9.49
N SER A 117 6.94 3.02 -9.13
CA SER A 117 6.30 4.29 -9.38
C SER A 117 7.02 5.51 -8.78
N ASP A 118 7.89 5.31 -7.78
CA ASP A 118 8.69 6.39 -7.15
C ASP A 118 9.69 7.05 -8.12
N LEU A 119 9.93 6.42 -9.27
CA LEU A 119 10.87 6.87 -10.29
C LEU A 119 10.24 7.84 -11.31
N ASP A 120 8.91 7.99 -11.32
CA ASP A 120 8.22 8.97 -12.18
C ASP A 120 7.99 10.28 -11.40
N PRO A 121 8.64 11.40 -11.80
CA PRO A 121 8.48 12.69 -11.14
C PRO A 121 7.02 13.16 -11.08
N GLN A 122 6.21 12.86 -12.10
CA GLN A 122 4.82 13.28 -12.14
C GLN A 122 3.97 12.50 -11.13
N ILE A 123 4.21 11.19 -10.98
CA ILE A 123 3.53 10.39 -9.95
C ILE A 123 3.88 10.90 -8.57
N ARG A 124 5.15 11.25 -8.33
CA ARG A 124 5.58 11.83 -7.04
C ARG A 124 4.86 13.16 -6.76
N ILE A 125 4.79 14.06 -7.75
CA ILE A 125 4.05 15.34 -7.65
C ILE A 125 2.57 15.11 -7.35
N ASP A 126 1.92 14.21 -8.08
CA ASP A 126 0.49 13.93 -7.91
C ASP A 126 0.20 13.28 -6.55
N SER A 127 1.13 12.47 -6.04
CA SER A 127 1.04 11.85 -4.72
C SER A 127 1.09 12.88 -3.59
N PHE A 128 2.06 13.81 -3.63
CA PHE A 128 2.14 14.90 -2.65
C PHE A 128 0.95 15.85 -2.75
N ARG A 129 0.45 16.13 -3.96
CA ARG A 129 -0.77 16.92 -4.15
C ARG A 129 -1.99 16.25 -3.50
N ALA A 130 -2.18 14.94 -3.75
CA ALA A 130 -3.26 14.16 -3.14
C ALA A 130 -3.13 14.11 -1.60
N ALA A 131 -1.92 13.97 -1.08
CA ALA A 131 -1.67 13.97 0.36
C ALA A 131 -1.95 15.34 1.01
N ALA A 132 -1.58 16.45 0.35
CA ALA A 132 -1.87 17.79 0.83
C ALA A 132 -3.39 18.08 0.83
N GLU A 133 -4.10 17.62 -0.20
CA GLU A 133 -5.57 17.68 -0.26
C GLU A 133 -6.21 16.89 0.90
N ALA A 134 -5.73 15.67 1.15
CA ALA A 134 -6.17 14.85 2.27
C ALA A 134 -5.92 15.50 3.63
N ALA A 135 -4.72 16.07 3.85
CA ALA A 135 -4.42 16.79 5.09
C ALA A 135 -5.38 17.96 5.33
N ARG A 136 -5.72 18.73 4.28
CA ARG A 136 -6.72 19.79 4.38
C ARG A 136 -8.11 19.28 4.74
N LEU A 137 -8.56 18.21 4.08
CA LEU A 137 -9.85 17.59 4.38
C LEU A 137 -9.91 17.12 5.84
N VAL A 138 -8.86 16.47 6.32
CA VAL A 138 -8.76 16.01 7.72
C VAL A 138 -8.79 17.20 8.69
N SER A 139 -8.10 18.29 8.37
CA SER A 139 -8.16 19.52 9.17
C SER A 139 -9.59 20.07 9.26
N VAL A 140 -10.32 20.13 8.14
CA VAL A 140 -11.73 20.55 8.12
C VAL A 140 -12.60 19.63 8.95
N ARG A 141 -12.42 18.31 8.85
CA ARG A 141 -13.16 17.33 9.65
C ARG A 141 -12.90 17.55 11.14
N TYR A 142 -11.65 17.67 11.55
CA TYR A 142 -11.31 17.92 12.95
C TYR A 142 -11.78 19.26 13.50
N LYS A 143 -11.99 20.26 12.64
CA LYS A 143 -12.64 21.52 13.02
C LYS A 143 -14.10 21.28 13.42
N THR A 144 -14.82 20.40 12.71
CA THR A 144 -16.21 20.03 13.06
C THR A 144 -16.30 19.23 14.36
N GLU A 145 -15.20 18.61 14.78
CA GLU A 145 -15.09 17.84 16.03
C GLU A 145 -14.48 18.66 17.18
N HIS A 146 -14.28 19.96 17.00
CA HIS A 146 -13.68 20.88 17.99
C HIS A 146 -12.28 20.47 18.47
N LYS A 147 -11.45 19.92 17.57
CA LYS A 147 -10.08 19.47 17.84
C LYS A 147 -9.03 20.48 17.32
N ASP A 148 -8.95 21.65 17.93
CA ASP A 148 -8.14 22.78 17.43
C ASP A 148 -6.66 22.45 17.22
N ALA A 149 -6.03 21.70 18.13
CA ALA A 149 -4.65 21.28 17.97
C ALA A 149 -4.45 20.38 16.73
N SER A 150 -5.42 19.50 16.44
CA SER A 150 -5.39 18.67 15.23
C SER A 150 -5.61 19.51 13.98
N VAL A 151 -6.51 20.51 14.03
CA VAL A 151 -6.73 21.45 12.92
C VAL A 151 -5.41 22.11 12.51
N GLN A 152 -4.68 22.67 13.47
CA GLN A 152 -3.40 23.34 13.24
C GLN A 152 -2.31 22.37 12.75
N PHE A 153 -2.26 21.17 13.32
CA PHE A 153 -1.32 20.13 12.89
C PHE A 153 -1.51 19.79 11.41
N TYR A 154 -2.73 19.46 10.98
CA TYR A 154 -2.98 19.06 9.59
C TYR A 154 -2.91 20.23 8.59
N GLN A 155 -3.17 21.46 9.03
CA GLN A 155 -2.88 22.65 8.20
C GLN A 155 -1.39 22.83 7.95
N THR A 156 -0.57 22.64 8.99
CA THR A 156 0.89 22.70 8.87
C THR A 156 1.40 21.56 7.99
N LEU A 157 0.92 20.33 8.22
CA LEU A 157 1.30 19.16 7.43
C LEU A 157 0.95 19.35 5.94
N ALA A 158 -0.22 19.90 5.62
CA ALA A 158 -0.60 20.20 4.24
C ALA A 158 0.43 21.13 3.55
N LYS A 159 0.88 22.19 4.23
CA LYS A 159 1.91 23.10 3.70
C LYS A 159 3.26 22.41 3.54
N THR A 160 3.64 21.57 4.51
CA THR A 160 4.89 20.78 4.43
C THR A 160 4.88 19.82 3.23
N LEU A 161 3.74 19.18 2.96
CA LEU A 161 3.57 18.29 1.80
C LEU A 161 3.63 19.06 0.48
N GLU A 162 3.08 20.28 0.43
CA GLU A 162 3.17 21.14 -0.76
C GLU A 162 4.57 21.64 -1.04
N ALA A 163 5.36 21.93 -0.01
CA ALA A 163 6.76 22.31 -0.16
C ALA A 163 7.62 21.18 -0.77
N GLN A 164 7.12 19.93 -0.86
CA GLN A 164 7.81 18.84 -1.56
C GLN A 164 7.66 18.91 -3.09
N LEU A 165 6.85 19.84 -3.59
CA LEU A 165 6.57 20.04 -5.02
C LEU A 165 7.49 21.08 -5.67
N GLU A 166 8.23 21.85 -4.85
CA GLU A 166 9.20 22.87 -5.28
C GLU A 166 10.60 22.27 -5.47
#